data_AF-A0A524CJR2-F1
#
_entry.id   AF-A0A524CJR2-F1
#
_cell.length_a   1.000
_cell.length_b   1.000
_cell.length_c   1.000
_cell.angle_alpha   90.00
_cell.angle_beta   90.00
_cell.angle_gamma   90.00
#
_symmetry.space_group_name_H-M   'P 1'
#
loop_
_entity.id
_entity.type
_entity.pdbx_description
1 polymer ?
#
loop_
_entity_poly.entity_id
_entity_poly.type
_entity_poly.pdbx_seq_one_letter_code
_entity_poly.pdbx_strand_id
1 'polypeptide(L)'
;MPNNNKNSSRDLPISLKGIESVLRYLNEEKKELKSISNISDNTGLSMRVTKNILLQLEKFNQVERFVEKNNILPKWRITKFGVKVIKKAEKIDQEKNFMSKEAELLRDVVIPEDIDGIKNQIKIKQDYITDELENIQVELSKILGTVLNLNDPFFEDLMSFIIKRVKYVKQTISKMPIDPIKKYKLKKMGESEKKITVSDAKKLFAEILFLNSIILNETNYISHFNEKLSHYMENKANSAAFTLAKDIREELRLLSDLLEQRKKLKVDSHIFSEKELGDIMKNEYTTEILTNMIKRPIRADVKKEIMENSIIEILNAFNQGKKTLNNHIQEIKDNIPLYSLYQLILDEKPALSITLEELEKTINSLADKGYIPGIKVLNQDKDHFFKVVQFKAHDISEDEKTLVNIALELEKFSMADIIEKTNWDSEKTITMLQKLTNIGILKHSKSFLHGDQWYI
;
A
#
# COMPACT_ATOMS: atom_id res chain seq x y z
N MET A 1 -49.94 -19.20 7.50
CA MET A 1 -49.70 -17.90 6.83
C MET A 1 -50.37 -16.82 7.68
N PRO A 2 -49.70 -15.69 7.99
CA PRO A 2 -49.15 -14.76 6.99
C PRO A 2 -47.62 -14.66 6.98
N ASN A 3 -47.12 -13.93 5.99
CA ASN A 3 -45.81 -14.05 5.36
C ASN A 3 -44.62 -13.58 6.21
N ASN A 4 -43.64 -14.47 6.37
CA ASN A 4 -42.25 -14.12 6.62
C ASN A 4 -41.64 -13.59 5.31
N ASN A 5 -41.63 -12.27 5.12
CA ASN A 5 -40.69 -11.65 4.18
C ASN A 5 -39.29 -11.75 4.78
N LYS A 6 -38.59 -12.85 4.48
CA LYS A 6 -37.14 -12.95 4.60
C LYS A 6 -36.52 -12.00 3.54
N ASN A 7 -36.40 -10.73 3.88
CA ASN A 7 -35.43 -9.87 3.22
C ASN A 7 -34.05 -10.35 3.66
N SER A 8 -33.23 -10.74 2.67
CA SER A 8 -31.84 -11.12 2.83
C SER A 8 -31.07 -10.01 3.55
N SER A 9 -30.82 -10.18 4.84
CA SER A 9 -29.97 -9.27 5.59
C SER A 9 -28.53 -9.48 5.13
N ARG A 10 -27.93 -8.45 4.52
CA ARG A 10 -26.49 -8.39 4.25
C ARG A 10 -25.71 -8.67 5.54
N ASP A 11 -24.60 -9.41 5.45
CA ASP A 11 -23.73 -9.65 6.60
C ASP A 11 -22.84 -8.45 6.89
N LEU A 12 -23.49 -7.41 7.42
CA LEU A 12 -22.84 -6.22 7.96
C LEU A 12 -22.42 -6.47 9.42
N PRO A 13 -21.30 -5.86 9.87
CA PRO A 13 -21.00 -5.71 11.29
C PRO A 13 -22.21 -5.18 12.06
N ILE A 14 -22.43 -5.64 13.29
CA ILE A 14 -23.61 -5.33 14.12
C ILE A 14 -23.85 -3.81 14.23
N SER A 15 -22.77 -3.02 14.30
CA SER A 15 -22.82 -1.55 14.33
C SER A 15 -23.42 -0.93 13.07
N LEU A 16 -23.14 -1.49 11.89
CA LEU A 16 -23.66 -1.02 10.60
C LEU A 16 -25.08 -1.53 10.32
N LYS A 17 -25.42 -2.75 10.81
CA LYS A 17 -26.80 -3.27 10.76
C LYS A 17 -27.77 -2.31 11.47
N GLY A 18 -27.41 -1.79 12.65
CA GLY A 18 -28.25 -0.83 13.37
C GLY A 18 -28.49 0.48 12.61
N ILE A 19 -27.46 1.01 11.95
CA ILE A 19 -27.57 2.23 11.12
C ILE A 19 -28.51 2.01 9.94
N GLU A 20 -28.35 0.88 9.25
CA GLU A 20 -29.21 0.52 8.12
C GLU A 20 -30.67 0.34 8.54
N SER A 21 -30.93 -0.34 9.67
CA SER A 21 -32.27 -0.55 10.20
C SER A 21 -32.99 0.79 10.50
N VAL A 22 -32.30 1.74 11.13
CA VAL A 22 -32.87 3.07 11.43
C VAL A 22 -33.16 3.85 10.15
N LEU A 23 -32.24 3.84 9.18
CA LEU A 23 -32.42 4.54 7.91
C LEU A 23 -33.56 3.94 7.06
N ARG A 24 -33.64 2.60 6.96
CA ARG A 24 -34.72 1.91 6.25
C ARG A 24 -36.08 2.21 6.87
N TYR A 25 -36.20 2.09 8.19
CA TYR A 25 -37.44 2.43 8.91
C TYR A 25 -37.88 3.88 8.64
N LEU A 26 -36.97 4.86 8.79
CA LEU A 26 -37.31 6.27 8.52
C LEU A 26 -37.61 6.56 7.03
N ASN A 27 -37.11 5.73 6.11
CA ASN A 27 -37.37 5.83 4.67
C ASN A 27 -38.69 5.19 4.22
N GLU A 28 -39.17 4.19 4.94
CA GLU A 28 -40.52 3.64 4.77
C GLU A 28 -41.56 4.64 5.25
N GLU A 29 -41.27 5.31 6.37
CA GLU A 29 -42.13 6.29 7.05
C GLU A 29 -42.02 7.72 6.48
N LYS A 30 -41.75 7.83 5.17
CA LYS A 30 -41.17 8.93 4.36
C LYS A 30 -41.61 10.40 4.59
N LYS A 31 -42.52 10.69 5.53
CA LYS A 31 -43.01 12.04 5.87
C LYS A 31 -43.32 12.25 7.36
N GLU A 32 -43.22 11.22 8.20
CA GLU A 32 -43.61 11.33 9.61
C GLU A 32 -42.43 11.62 10.53
N LEU A 33 -42.67 12.48 11.52
CA LEU A 33 -41.72 12.75 12.60
C LEU A 33 -41.81 11.59 13.61
N LYS A 34 -40.73 10.81 13.77
CA LYS A 34 -40.71 9.66 14.70
C LYS A 34 -39.92 9.98 15.96
N SER A 35 -40.48 9.61 17.11
CA SER A 35 -39.77 9.69 18.39
C SER A 35 -38.69 8.61 18.48
N ILE A 36 -37.71 8.80 19.38
CA ILE A 36 -36.68 7.79 19.64
C ILE A 36 -37.31 6.46 20.09
N SER A 37 -38.39 6.50 20.90
CA SER A 37 -39.12 5.30 21.32
C SER A 37 -39.68 4.54 20.12
N ASN A 38 -40.41 5.23 19.23
CA ASN A 38 -41.01 4.59 18.05
C ASN A 38 -39.95 3.94 17.16
N ILE A 39 -38.80 4.59 16.96
CA ILE A 39 -37.70 4.04 16.17
C ILE A 39 -37.09 2.82 16.89
N SER A 40 -36.89 2.90 18.20
CA SER A 40 -36.36 1.80 19.02
C SER A 40 -37.22 0.55 18.90
N ASP A 41 -38.53 0.70 19.10
CA ASP A 41 -39.49 -0.41 19.14
C ASP A 41 -39.61 -1.10 17.79
N ASN A 42 -39.54 -0.35 16.69
CA ASN A 42 -39.67 -0.88 15.33
C ASN A 42 -38.36 -1.38 14.71
N THR A 43 -37.20 -1.00 15.27
CA THR A 43 -35.89 -1.47 14.80
C THR A 43 -35.30 -2.58 15.66
N GLY A 44 -35.90 -2.87 16.83
CA GLY A 44 -35.38 -3.85 17.79
C GLY A 44 -34.11 -3.41 18.51
N LEU A 45 -33.72 -2.13 18.37
CA LEU A 45 -32.57 -1.53 19.02
C LEU A 45 -32.96 -0.97 20.39
N SER A 46 -32.01 -0.86 21.32
CA SER A 46 -32.26 -0.15 22.59
C SER A 46 -32.30 1.36 22.38
N MET A 47 -33.08 2.10 23.19
CA MET A 47 -33.19 3.56 23.06
C MET A 47 -31.85 4.29 23.09
N ARG A 48 -30.89 3.78 23.87
CA ARG A 48 -29.52 4.33 23.94
C ARG A 48 -28.78 4.16 22.61
N VAL A 49 -28.87 2.97 22.00
CA VAL A 49 -28.24 2.67 20.71
C VAL A 49 -28.91 3.47 19.59
N THR A 50 -30.24 3.52 19.57
CA THR A 50 -31.03 4.34 18.63
C THR A 50 -30.64 5.81 18.69
N LYS A 51 -30.52 6.38 19.90
CA LYS A 51 -30.09 7.77 20.09
C LYS A 51 -28.69 8.04 19.52
N ASN A 52 -27.73 7.15 19.78
CA ASN A 52 -26.37 7.31 19.28
C ASN A 52 -26.29 7.24 17.76
N ILE A 53 -27.02 6.30 17.15
CA ILE A 53 -27.12 6.17 15.69
C ILE A 53 -27.73 7.41 15.07
N LEU A 54 -28.84 7.93 15.63
CA LEU A 54 -29.50 9.14 15.12
C LEU A 54 -28.57 10.36 15.18
N LEU A 55 -27.82 10.54 16.27
CA LEU A 55 -26.83 11.61 16.39
C LEU A 55 -25.68 11.48 15.37
N GLN A 56 -25.25 10.25 15.07
CA GLN A 56 -24.25 10.03 14.01
C GLN A 56 -24.81 10.34 12.63
N LEU A 57 -26.02 9.85 12.32
CA LEU A 57 -26.68 10.10 11.05
C LEU A 57 -27.00 11.59 10.83
N GLU A 58 -27.26 12.33 11.92
CA GLU A 58 -27.45 13.79 11.90
C GLU A 58 -26.16 14.49 11.45
N LYS A 59 -24.99 14.12 12.02
CA LYS A 59 -23.69 14.67 11.61
C LYS A 59 -23.42 14.47 10.11
N PHE A 60 -23.95 13.40 9.52
CA PHE A 60 -23.82 13.12 8.09
C PHE A 60 -24.97 13.70 7.23
N ASN A 61 -25.85 14.52 7.79
CA ASN A 61 -27.02 15.10 7.12
C ASN A 61 -27.98 14.06 6.51
N GLN A 62 -27.98 12.82 7.03
CA GLN A 62 -28.85 11.74 6.53
C GLN A 62 -30.20 11.72 7.24
N VAL A 63 -30.27 12.20 8.47
CA VAL A 63 -31.50 12.45 9.24
C VAL A 63 -31.48 13.86 9.82
N GLU A 64 -32.66 14.37 10.17
CA GLU A 64 -32.88 15.71 10.70
C GLU A 64 -33.70 15.62 12.00
N ARG A 65 -33.32 16.43 13.00
CA ARG A 65 -34.05 16.55 14.27
C ARG A 65 -35.07 17.69 14.22
N PHE A 66 -36.25 17.44 14.77
CA PHE A 66 -37.34 18.39 14.92
C PHE A 66 -37.81 18.45 16.37
N VAL A 67 -37.93 19.66 16.91
CA VAL A 67 -38.52 19.90 18.23
C VAL A 67 -39.87 20.57 18.01
N GLU A 68 -40.95 19.88 18.36
CA GLU A 68 -42.29 20.47 18.30
C GLU A 68 -42.46 21.50 19.42
N LYS A 69 -43.21 22.57 19.15
CA LYS A 69 -43.51 23.60 20.15
C LYS A 69 -44.18 22.94 21.36
N ASN A 70 -43.62 23.16 22.55
CA ASN A 70 -44.04 22.59 23.86
C ASN A 70 -43.66 21.11 24.13
N ASN A 71 -42.81 20.47 23.30
CA ASN A 71 -42.25 19.14 23.58
C ASN A 71 -40.75 19.20 23.89
N ILE A 72 -40.30 18.49 24.93
CA ILE A 72 -38.88 18.43 25.34
C ILE A 72 -38.10 17.40 24.49
N LEU A 73 -38.78 16.36 23.99
CA LEU A 73 -38.13 15.28 23.27
C LEU A 73 -38.13 15.52 21.74
N PRO A 74 -36.96 15.44 21.08
CA PRO A 74 -36.86 15.62 19.65
C PRO A 74 -37.44 14.42 18.88
N LYS A 75 -38.07 14.71 17.75
CA LYS A 75 -38.46 13.72 16.74
C LYS A 75 -37.50 13.77 15.55
N TRP A 76 -37.46 12.70 14.77
CA TRP A 76 -36.48 12.49 13.71
C TRP A 76 -37.17 12.16 12.39
N ARG A 77 -36.55 12.60 11.29
CA ARG A 77 -36.99 12.31 9.92
C ARG A 77 -35.78 12.08 9.02
N ILE A 78 -35.91 11.21 8.02
CA ILE A 78 -34.88 11.05 6.98
C ILE A 78 -34.83 12.28 6.06
N THR A 79 -33.64 12.69 5.64
CA THR A 79 -33.47 13.78 4.67
C THR A 79 -33.53 13.28 3.23
N LYS A 80 -33.64 14.20 2.25
CA LYS A 80 -33.47 13.86 0.82
C LYS A 80 -32.12 13.19 0.54
N PHE A 81 -31.07 13.57 1.27
CA PHE A 81 -29.75 12.97 1.17
C PHE A 81 -29.76 11.54 1.72
N GLY A 82 -30.32 11.30 2.91
CA GLY A 82 -30.49 9.95 3.47
C GLY A 82 -31.24 8.99 2.53
N VAL A 83 -32.33 9.46 1.90
CA VAL A 83 -33.06 8.68 0.88
C VAL A 83 -32.17 8.34 -0.34
N LYS A 84 -31.29 9.27 -0.76
CA LYS A 84 -30.34 9.04 -1.86
C LYS A 84 -29.27 8.02 -1.47
N VAL A 85 -28.81 8.01 -0.22
CA VAL A 85 -27.86 7.00 0.31
C VAL A 85 -28.48 5.61 0.25
N ILE A 86 -29.72 5.45 0.72
CA ILE A 86 -30.44 4.16 0.67
C ILE A 86 -30.63 3.69 -0.77
N LYS A 87 -31.11 4.57 -1.67
CA LYS A 87 -31.28 4.22 -3.09
C LYS A 87 -29.97 3.84 -3.78
N LYS A 88 -28.85 4.46 -3.41
CA LYS A 88 -27.53 4.05 -3.91
C LYS A 88 -27.14 2.68 -3.36
N ALA A 89 -27.37 2.42 -2.06
CA ALA A 89 -27.11 1.14 -1.43
C ALA A 89 -27.97 0.00 -2.03
N GLU A 90 -29.22 0.28 -2.39
CA GLU A 90 -30.14 -0.65 -3.06
C GLU A 90 -29.78 -0.85 -4.54
N LYS A 91 -29.31 0.18 -5.25
CA LYS A 91 -28.83 0.05 -6.64
C LYS A 91 -27.51 -0.72 -6.77
N ILE A 92 -26.75 -0.87 -5.68
CA ILE A 92 -25.55 -1.71 -5.64
C ILE A 92 -25.92 -3.21 -5.60
N ASP A 93 -27.19 -3.58 -5.32
CA ASP A 93 -27.68 -4.98 -5.37
C ASP A 93 -27.98 -5.50 -6.79
N GLN A 94 -27.82 -4.69 -7.84
CA GLN A 94 -27.63 -5.28 -9.18
C GLN A 94 -26.21 -5.82 -9.24
N GLU A 95 -26.07 -7.12 -8.94
CA GLU A 95 -24.88 -7.97 -9.00
C GLU A 95 -23.76 -7.41 -9.90
N LYS A 96 -22.99 -6.45 -9.38
CA LYS A 96 -21.58 -6.40 -9.74
C LYS A 96 -20.97 -7.55 -8.97
N ASN A 97 -20.83 -8.70 -9.62
CA ASN A 97 -19.85 -9.69 -9.21
C ASN A 97 -18.52 -8.94 -9.15
N PHE A 98 -18.17 -8.44 -7.96
CA PHE A 98 -16.86 -7.90 -7.71
C PHE A 98 -15.93 -9.10 -7.81
N MET A 99 -15.32 -9.24 -8.98
CA MET A 99 -14.25 -10.19 -9.21
C MET A 99 -13.21 -9.94 -8.12
N SER A 100 -12.80 -10.99 -7.40
CA SER A 100 -11.72 -10.84 -6.43
C SER A 100 -10.45 -10.45 -7.16
N LYS A 101 -9.50 -9.81 -6.45
CA LYS A 101 -8.20 -9.46 -7.04
C LYS A 101 -7.52 -10.69 -7.65
N GLU A 102 -7.57 -11.83 -6.97
CA GLU A 102 -7.04 -13.08 -7.47
C GLU A 102 -7.72 -13.52 -8.78
N ALA A 103 -9.04 -13.36 -8.90
CA ALA A 103 -9.74 -13.67 -10.13
C ALA A 103 -9.39 -12.70 -11.27
N GLU A 104 -9.16 -11.41 -10.97
CA GLU A 104 -8.71 -10.42 -11.94
C GLU A 104 -7.29 -10.74 -12.45
N LEU A 105 -6.40 -11.18 -11.56
CA LEU A 105 -5.04 -11.60 -11.92
C LEU A 105 -4.98 -12.88 -12.77
N LEU A 106 -5.96 -13.78 -12.63
CA LEU A 106 -6.07 -14.99 -13.46
C LEU A 106 -6.86 -14.78 -14.75
N ARG A 107 -7.36 -13.57 -14.99
CA ARG A 107 -8.20 -13.29 -16.14
C ARG A 107 -7.42 -13.50 -17.44
N ASP A 108 -8.07 -14.19 -18.39
CA ASP A 108 -7.58 -14.41 -19.76
C ASP A 108 -6.19 -15.08 -19.84
N VAL A 109 -5.81 -15.84 -18.80
CA VAL A 109 -4.57 -16.64 -18.80
C VAL A 109 -4.83 -17.95 -19.54
N VAL A 110 -4.07 -18.19 -20.62
CA VAL A 110 -4.18 -19.42 -21.43
C VAL A 110 -2.79 -19.94 -21.75
N ILE A 111 -2.56 -21.22 -21.46
CA ILE A 111 -1.32 -21.94 -21.76
C ILE A 111 -1.52 -22.75 -23.05
N PRO A 112 -0.78 -22.45 -24.14
CA PRO A 112 -0.80 -23.26 -25.35
C PRO A 112 -0.31 -24.69 -25.12
N GLU A 113 -0.82 -25.62 -25.93
CA GLU A 113 -0.41 -27.03 -25.85
C GLU A 113 1.01 -27.27 -26.37
N ASP A 114 1.47 -26.48 -27.34
CA ASP A 114 2.77 -26.65 -27.98
C ASP A 114 3.85 -25.73 -27.37
N ILE A 115 5.09 -26.23 -27.29
CA ILE A 115 6.18 -25.52 -26.61
C ILE A 115 6.61 -24.23 -27.33
N ASP A 116 6.46 -24.16 -28.64
CA ASP A 116 6.87 -23.00 -29.42
C ASP A 116 5.84 -21.87 -29.33
N GLY A 117 4.55 -22.22 -29.26
CA GLY A 117 3.44 -21.34 -28.90
C GLY A 117 3.64 -20.74 -27.52
N ILE A 118 4.03 -21.54 -26.53
CA ILE A 118 4.36 -21.04 -25.17
C ILE A 118 5.51 -20.02 -25.24
N LYS A 119 6.63 -20.35 -25.90
CA LYS A 119 7.78 -19.44 -26.03
C LYS A 119 7.43 -18.12 -26.73
N ASN A 120 6.62 -18.19 -27.78
CA ASN A 120 6.17 -17.00 -28.50
C ASN A 120 5.31 -16.10 -27.60
N GLN A 121 4.38 -16.68 -26.84
CA GLN A 121 3.54 -15.94 -25.89
C GLN A 121 4.36 -15.32 -24.74
N ILE A 122 5.41 -16.01 -24.26
CA ILE A 122 6.34 -15.45 -23.26
C ILE A 122 6.97 -14.17 -23.78
N LYS A 123 7.48 -14.20 -25.02
CA LYS A 123 8.09 -13.02 -25.66
C LYS A 123 7.07 -11.90 -25.80
N ILE A 124 5.92 -12.17 -26.41
CA ILE A 124 4.87 -11.16 -26.64
C ILE A 124 4.45 -10.48 -25.32
N LYS A 125 4.20 -11.27 -24.27
CA LYS A 125 3.83 -10.70 -22.96
C LYS A 125 4.96 -9.90 -22.34
N GLN A 126 6.20 -10.35 -22.42
CA GLN A 126 7.35 -9.62 -21.90
C GLN A 126 7.55 -8.27 -22.60
N ASP A 127 7.37 -8.24 -23.93
CA ASP A 127 7.42 -7.01 -24.73
C ASP A 127 6.29 -6.06 -24.31
N TYR A 128 5.04 -6.55 -24.26
CA TYR A 128 3.89 -5.74 -23.84
C TYR A 128 4.02 -5.18 -22.41
N ILE A 129 4.47 -5.99 -21.44
CA ILE A 129 4.71 -5.50 -20.07
C ILE A 129 5.75 -4.38 -20.06
N THR A 130 6.81 -4.53 -20.87
CA THR A 130 7.88 -3.52 -20.94
C THR A 130 7.34 -2.20 -21.49
N ASP A 131 6.54 -2.25 -22.57
CA ASP A 131 5.92 -1.09 -23.20
C ASP A 131 4.92 -0.42 -22.24
N GLU A 132 4.10 -1.20 -21.55
CA GLU A 132 3.10 -0.67 -20.62
C GLU A 132 3.75 0.00 -19.41
N LEU A 133 4.82 -0.57 -18.85
CA LEU A 133 5.60 0.08 -17.80
C LEU A 133 6.29 1.36 -18.27
N GLU A 134 6.64 1.46 -19.56
CA GLU A 134 7.16 2.70 -20.13
C GLU A 134 6.09 3.79 -20.18
N ASN A 135 4.87 3.45 -20.63
CA ASN A 135 3.73 4.35 -20.62
C ASN A 135 3.41 4.84 -19.20
N ILE A 136 3.31 3.92 -18.23
CA ILE A 136 3.10 4.24 -16.81
C ILE A 136 4.18 5.20 -16.31
N GLN A 137 5.45 4.94 -16.60
CA GLN A 137 6.57 5.79 -16.19
C GLN A 137 6.45 7.22 -16.74
N VAL A 138 6.08 7.37 -18.01
CA VAL A 138 5.89 8.67 -18.68
C VAL A 138 4.75 9.44 -18.03
N GLU A 139 3.59 8.81 -17.84
CA GLU A 139 2.42 9.46 -17.23
C GLU A 139 2.67 9.87 -15.78
N LEU A 140 3.28 8.99 -14.96
CA LEU A 140 3.66 9.35 -13.59
C LEU A 140 4.63 10.53 -13.55
N SER A 141 5.53 10.64 -14.53
CA SER A 141 6.46 11.78 -14.63
C SER A 141 5.74 13.09 -14.95
N LYS A 142 4.68 13.06 -15.76
CA LYS A 142 3.81 14.22 -16.01
C LYS A 142 3.06 14.61 -14.73
N ILE A 143 2.49 13.63 -14.03
CA ILE A 143 1.78 13.83 -12.76
C ILE A 143 2.70 14.45 -11.71
N LEU A 144 3.96 13.99 -11.60
CA LEU A 144 4.95 14.59 -10.71
C LEU A 144 5.13 16.09 -10.99
N GLY A 145 5.13 16.51 -12.26
CA GLY A 145 5.16 17.92 -12.63
C GLY A 145 4.00 18.73 -12.03
N THR A 146 2.80 18.15 -11.95
CA THR A 146 1.65 18.77 -11.26
C THR A 146 1.84 18.75 -9.74
N VAL A 147 2.32 17.65 -9.18
CA VAL A 147 2.54 17.49 -7.72
C VAL A 147 3.56 18.50 -7.18
N LEU A 148 4.62 18.80 -7.93
CA LEU A 148 5.62 19.82 -7.55
C LEU A 148 5.02 21.23 -7.35
N ASN A 149 3.83 21.50 -7.90
CA ASN A 149 3.12 22.76 -7.69
C ASN A 149 2.27 22.78 -6.41
N LEU A 150 2.04 21.63 -5.77
CA LEU A 150 1.15 21.49 -4.61
C LEU A 150 1.79 21.87 -3.26
N ASN A 151 3.10 22.14 -3.25
CA ASN A 151 3.89 22.34 -2.02
C ASN A 151 3.76 21.15 -1.06
N ASP A 152 3.74 19.92 -1.56
CA ASP A 152 3.55 18.72 -0.74
C ASP A 152 4.75 17.78 -0.87
N PRO A 153 5.78 17.95 -0.03
CA PRO A 153 7.01 17.17 -0.14
C PRO A 153 6.79 15.66 0.10
N PHE A 154 5.77 15.27 0.87
CA PHE A 154 5.43 13.85 1.06
C PHE A 154 4.92 13.23 -0.24
N PHE A 155 4.08 13.96 -0.96
CA PHE A 155 3.56 13.51 -2.23
C PHE A 155 4.66 13.49 -3.31
N GLU A 156 5.53 14.50 -3.33
CA GLU A 156 6.69 14.56 -4.22
C GLU A 156 7.63 13.34 -4.02
N ASP A 157 7.98 13.03 -2.78
CA ASP A 157 8.81 11.87 -2.43
C ASP A 157 8.17 10.55 -2.87
N LEU A 158 6.87 10.39 -2.59
CA LEU A 158 6.12 9.19 -2.96
C LEU A 158 6.07 9.00 -4.47
N MET A 159 5.73 10.04 -5.24
CA MET A 159 5.69 9.97 -6.70
C MET A 159 7.06 9.67 -7.29
N SER A 160 8.09 10.33 -6.78
CA SER A 160 9.47 10.09 -7.20
C SER A 160 9.87 8.63 -6.96
N PHE A 161 9.49 8.07 -5.80
CA PHE A 161 9.74 6.66 -5.47
C PHE A 161 9.05 5.73 -6.46
N ILE A 162 7.76 5.94 -6.71
CA ILE A 162 6.95 5.12 -7.64
C ILE A 162 7.61 5.12 -9.03
N ILE A 163 7.98 6.28 -9.56
CA ILE A 163 8.63 6.40 -10.88
C ILE A 163 9.93 5.60 -10.94
N LYS A 164 10.79 5.72 -9.91
CA LYS A 164 12.04 4.95 -9.85
C LYS A 164 11.79 3.45 -9.75
N ARG A 165 10.75 3.03 -9.01
CA ARG A 165 10.41 1.62 -8.88
C ARG A 165 9.86 1.04 -10.17
N VAL A 166 8.98 1.75 -10.88
CA VAL A 166 8.51 1.37 -12.23
C VAL A 166 9.70 1.20 -13.18
N LYS A 167 10.65 2.17 -13.17
CA LYS A 167 11.88 2.08 -13.98
C LYS A 167 12.71 0.84 -13.63
N TYR A 168 12.86 0.52 -12.35
CA TYR A 168 13.58 -0.68 -11.89
C TYR A 168 12.90 -1.98 -12.33
N VAL A 169 11.58 -2.08 -12.16
CA VAL A 169 10.76 -3.21 -12.60
C VAL A 169 10.91 -3.40 -14.11
N LYS A 170 10.77 -2.32 -14.90
CA LYS A 170 10.96 -2.36 -16.36
C LYS A 170 12.33 -2.93 -16.74
N GLN A 171 13.41 -2.36 -16.19
CA GLN A 171 14.78 -2.82 -16.45
C GLN A 171 14.99 -4.28 -16.05
N THR A 172 14.34 -4.72 -14.98
CA THR A 172 14.40 -6.11 -14.51
C THR A 172 13.77 -7.05 -15.52
N ILE A 173 12.57 -6.72 -16.02
CA ILE A 173 11.84 -7.50 -17.02
C ILE A 173 12.60 -7.54 -18.34
N SER A 174 13.11 -6.42 -18.84
CA SER A 174 13.86 -6.39 -20.11
C SER A 174 15.14 -7.23 -20.07
N LYS A 175 15.71 -7.49 -18.89
CA LYS A 175 16.90 -8.34 -18.71
C LYS A 175 16.56 -9.82 -18.52
N MET A 176 15.29 -10.19 -18.35
CA MET A 176 14.91 -11.59 -18.17
C MET A 176 15.09 -12.38 -19.47
N PRO A 177 15.71 -13.58 -19.43
CA PRO A 177 15.83 -14.41 -20.61
C PRO A 177 14.46 -14.98 -21.02
N ILE A 178 14.08 -14.74 -22.28
CA ILE A 178 12.91 -15.36 -22.91
C ILE A 178 13.06 -16.90 -22.88
N ASP A 179 14.27 -17.39 -23.16
CA ASP A 179 14.61 -18.81 -23.09
C ASP A 179 15.62 -19.05 -21.94
N PRO A 180 15.15 -19.41 -20.73
CA PRO A 180 16.01 -19.67 -19.58
C PRO A 180 16.77 -20.98 -19.70
N ILE A 181 16.46 -21.83 -20.69
CA ILE A 181 17.12 -23.12 -20.90
C ILE A 181 18.44 -22.94 -21.64
N LYS A 182 18.59 -21.89 -22.46
CA LYS A 182 19.84 -21.59 -23.20
C LYS A 182 21.08 -21.58 -22.31
N LYS A 183 20.98 -21.11 -21.06
CA LYS A 183 22.13 -21.09 -20.14
C LYS A 183 22.67 -22.48 -19.78
N TYR A 184 21.84 -23.52 -19.83
CA TYR A 184 22.25 -24.91 -19.56
C TYR A 184 22.88 -25.59 -20.78
N LYS A 185 22.73 -24.99 -21.98
CA LYS A 185 23.41 -25.43 -23.21
C LYS A 185 24.84 -24.86 -23.31
N LEU A 186 25.15 -23.81 -22.55
CA LEU A 186 26.48 -23.21 -22.48
C LEU A 186 27.37 -24.06 -21.55
N LYS A 187 28.51 -24.55 -22.06
CA LYS A 187 29.45 -25.40 -21.32
C LYS A 187 30.69 -24.61 -20.91
N LYS A 188 31.25 -24.89 -19.72
CA LYS A 188 32.68 -24.66 -19.48
C LYS A 188 33.48 -25.79 -20.12
N MET A 189 34.71 -25.48 -20.56
CA MET A 189 35.58 -26.46 -21.21
C MET A 189 35.80 -27.65 -20.26
N GLY A 190 35.34 -28.85 -20.66
CA GLY A 190 35.41 -30.08 -19.86
C GLY A 190 34.11 -30.55 -19.18
N GLU A 191 33.02 -29.77 -19.21
CA GLU A 191 31.74 -30.18 -18.62
C GLU A 191 30.79 -30.82 -19.65
N SER A 192 30.07 -31.89 -19.24
CA SER A 192 29.01 -32.49 -20.04
C SER A 192 27.74 -31.63 -20.03
N GLU A 193 27.03 -31.57 -21.16
CA GLU A 193 25.75 -30.84 -21.23
C GLU A 193 24.74 -31.39 -20.23
N LYS A 194 24.08 -30.51 -19.47
CA LYS A 194 22.93 -30.94 -18.69
C LYS A 194 21.81 -31.30 -19.66
N LYS A 195 21.50 -32.59 -19.79
CA LYS A 195 20.37 -33.07 -20.57
C LYS A 195 19.07 -32.65 -19.88
N ILE A 196 18.25 -31.88 -20.58
CA ILE A 196 16.92 -31.45 -20.10
C ILE A 196 15.88 -32.15 -20.98
N THR A 197 14.92 -32.83 -20.36
CA THR A 197 13.88 -33.51 -21.11
C THR A 197 12.89 -32.50 -21.72
N VAL A 198 12.22 -32.89 -22.80
CA VAL A 198 11.18 -32.05 -23.42
C VAL A 198 10.05 -31.77 -22.42
N SER A 199 9.74 -32.72 -21.54
CA SER A 199 8.71 -32.57 -20.51
C SER A 199 9.09 -31.50 -19.48
N ASP A 200 10.31 -31.54 -18.94
CA ASP A 200 10.78 -30.56 -17.95
C ASP A 200 10.88 -29.17 -18.55
N ALA A 201 11.35 -29.08 -19.80
CA ALA A 201 11.36 -27.83 -20.55
C ALA A 201 9.95 -27.25 -20.69
N LYS A 202 8.97 -28.08 -21.10
CA LYS A 202 7.58 -27.66 -21.27
C LYS A 202 6.97 -27.18 -19.94
N LYS A 203 7.18 -27.91 -18.84
CA LYS A 203 6.73 -27.51 -17.49
C LYS A 203 7.28 -26.14 -17.10
N LEU A 204 8.60 -25.93 -17.24
CA LEU A 204 9.24 -24.66 -16.92
C LEU A 204 8.70 -23.51 -17.78
N PHE A 205 8.56 -23.71 -19.10
CA PHE A 205 8.02 -22.67 -19.98
C PHE A 205 6.55 -22.36 -19.67
N ALA A 206 5.73 -23.37 -19.38
CA ALA A 206 4.33 -23.17 -19.01
C ALA A 206 4.20 -22.33 -17.73
N GLU A 207 4.97 -22.66 -16.70
CA GLU A 207 4.99 -21.89 -15.43
C GLU A 207 5.46 -20.45 -15.65
N ILE A 208 6.46 -20.25 -16.50
CA ILE A 208 6.94 -18.92 -16.88
C ILE A 208 5.85 -18.11 -17.59
N LEU A 209 5.16 -18.72 -18.54
CA LEU A 209 4.08 -18.05 -19.26
C LEU A 209 2.93 -17.69 -18.31
N PHE A 210 2.60 -18.60 -17.40
CA PHE A 210 1.58 -18.39 -16.38
C PHE A 210 1.92 -17.16 -15.51
N LEU A 211 3.14 -17.10 -14.94
CA LEU A 211 3.59 -15.94 -14.18
C LEU A 211 3.65 -14.66 -15.00
N ASN A 212 4.17 -14.71 -16.23
CA ASN A 212 4.21 -13.53 -17.11
C ASN A 212 2.78 -13.01 -17.40
N SER A 213 1.78 -13.89 -17.43
CA SER A 213 0.39 -13.47 -17.62
C SER A 213 -0.17 -12.77 -16.37
N ILE A 214 0.16 -13.27 -15.18
CA ILE A 214 -0.21 -12.63 -13.91
C ILE A 214 0.48 -11.26 -13.77
N ILE A 215 1.78 -11.19 -14.08
CA ILE A 215 2.58 -9.94 -14.08
C ILE A 215 1.98 -8.92 -15.07
N LEU A 216 1.53 -9.38 -16.24
CA LEU A 216 0.85 -8.53 -17.20
C LEU A 216 -0.46 -7.98 -16.63
N ASN A 217 -1.30 -8.82 -16.05
CA ASN A 217 -2.57 -8.40 -15.47
C ASN A 217 -2.37 -7.40 -14.32
N GLU A 218 -1.37 -7.63 -13.46
CA GLU A 218 -0.97 -6.69 -12.41
C GLU A 218 -0.45 -5.35 -12.97
N THR A 219 0.31 -5.39 -14.07
CA THR A 219 0.79 -4.17 -14.75
C THR A 219 -0.39 -3.37 -15.31
N ASN A 220 -1.37 -4.04 -15.92
CA ASN A 220 -2.59 -3.39 -16.41
C ASN A 220 -3.42 -2.80 -15.25
N TYR A 221 -3.45 -3.48 -14.10
CA TYR A 221 -4.11 -2.98 -12.90
C TYR A 221 -3.46 -1.69 -12.38
N ILE A 222 -2.13 -1.66 -12.32
CA ILE A 222 -1.36 -0.45 -11.99
C ILE A 222 -1.61 0.66 -13.00
N SER A 223 -1.69 0.33 -14.30
CA SER A 223 -2.01 1.29 -15.36
C SER A 223 -3.37 1.97 -15.12
N HIS A 224 -4.40 1.19 -14.78
CA HIS A 224 -5.72 1.73 -14.43
C HIS A 224 -5.70 2.64 -13.19
N PHE A 225 -4.88 2.30 -12.18
CA PHE A 225 -4.69 3.19 -11.02
C PHE A 225 -3.98 4.48 -11.42
N ASN A 226 -3.00 4.39 -12.31
CA ASN A 226 -2.30 5.56 -12.83
C ASN A 226 -3.23 6.49 -13.65
N GLU A 227 -4.13 5.93 -14.47
CA GLU A 227 -5.16 6.71 -15.17
C GLU A 227 -6.09 7.44 -14.19
N LYS A 228 -6.57 6.75 -13.16
CA LYS A 228 -7.39 7.35 -12.08
C LYS A 228 -6.62 8.42 -11.30
N LEU A 229 -5.33 8.20 -11.05
CA LEU A 229 -4.47 9.17 -10.39
C LEU A 229 -4.40 10.46 -11.21
N SER A 230 -4.16 10.34 -12.52
CA SER A 230 -4.20 11.48 -13.44
C SER A 230 -5.53 12.23 -13.35
N HIS A 231 -6.66 11.49 -13.40
CA HIS A 231 -7.98 12.09 -13.27
C HIS A 231 -8.19 12.83 -11.94
N TYR A 232 -7.72 12.30 -10.82
CA TYR A 232 -7.81 13.01 -9.54
C TYR A 232 -6.95 14.27 -9.51
N MET A 233 -5.77 14.24 -10.13
CA MET A 233 -4.89 15.39 -10.23
C MET A 233 -5.49 16.50 -11.11
N GLU A 234 -6.08 16.15 -12.25
CA GLU A 234 -6.80 17.09 -13.13
C GLU A 234 -7.98 17.77 -12.42
N ASN A 235 -8.70 17.02 -11.57
CA ASN A 235 -9.83 17.52 -10.80
C ASN A 235 -9.44 18.16 -9.45
N LYS A 236 -8.14 18.36 -9.19
CA LYS A 236 -7.61 18.93 -7.93
C LYS A 236 -8.03 18.15 -6.67
N ALA A 237 -8.32 16.86 -6.80
CA ALA A 237 -8.66 15.96 -5.70
C ALA A 237 -7.38 15.41 -5.02
N ASN A 238 -6.50 16.30 -4.57
CA ASN A 238 -5.11 15.97 -4.18
C ASN A 238 -5.01 14.91 -3.07
N SER A 239 -5.90 14.94 -2.07
CA SER A 239 -5.91 13.93 -1.00
C SER A 239 -6.28 12.53 -1.50
N ALA A 240 -7.24 12.44 -2.43
CA ALA A 240 -7.59 11.19 -3.08
C ALA A 240 -6.46 10.70 -3.98
N ALA A 241 -5.80 11.62 -4.71
CA ALA A 241 -4.63 11.32 -5.51
C ALA A 241 -3.47 10.76 -4.66
N PHE A 242 -3.16 11.40 -3.53
CA PHE A 242 -2.12 10.93 -2.60
C PHE A 242 -2.43 9.53 -2.03
N THR A 243 -3.70 9.27 -1.70
CA THR A 243 -4.14 7.93 -1.24
C THR A 243 -3.95 6.90 -2.34
N LEU A 244 -4.38 7.20 -3.57
CA LEU A 244 -4.21 6.29 -4.70
C LEU A 244 -2.74 6.06 -5.07
N ALA A 245 -1.86 7.04 -4.89
CA ALA A 245 -0.43 6.86 -5.05
C ALA A 245 0.15 5.87 -4.01
N LYS A 246 -0.37 5.86 -2.77
CA LYS A 246 -0.01 4.82 -1.79
C LYS A 246 -0.45 3.44 -2.26
N ASP A 247 -1.66 3.34 -2.82
CA ASP A 247 -2.15 2.07 -3.37
C ASP A 247 -1.25 1.58 -4.51
N ILE A 248 -0.86 2.46 -5.45
CA ILE A 248 0.09 2.14 -6.52
C ILE A 248 1.42 1.60 -5.97
N ARG A 249 1.92 2.15 -4.85
CA ARG A 249 3.13 1.62 -4.20
C ARG A 249 2.94 0.19 -3.70
N GLU A 250 1.80 -0.13 -3.10
CA GLU A 250 1.52 -1.50 -2.66
C GLU A 250 1.40 -2.46 -3.85
N GLU A 251 0.79 -2.03 -4.94
CA GLU A 251 0.71 -2.82 -6.17
C GLU A 251 2.09 -3.04 -6.82
N LEU A 252 2.97 -2.04 -6.79
CA LEU A 252 4.36 -2.21 -7.20
C LEU A 252 5.14 -3.18 -6.31
N ARG A 253 4.79 -3.34 -5.02
CA ARG A 253 5.39 -4.38 -4.17
C ARG A 253 4.95 -5.76 -4.62
N LEU A 254 3.66 -5.96 -4.86
CA LEU A 254 3.15 -7.23 -5.40
C LEU A 254 3.83 -7.57 -6.73
N LEU A 255 3.88 -6.63 -7.67
CA LEU A 255 4.58 -6.79 -8.94
C LEU A 255 6.05 -7.17 -8.75
N SER A 256 6.74 -6.52 -7.80
CA SER A 256 8.13 -6.83 -7.47
C SER A 256 8.31 -8.25 -6.92
N ASP A 257 7.40 -8.70 -6.05
CA ASP A 257 7.43 -10.07 -5.52
C ASP A 257 7.22 -11.10 -6.63
N LEU A 258 6.22 -10.91 -7.49
CA LEU A 258 5.99 -11.76 -8.67
C LEU A 258 7.24 -11.87 -9.55
N LEU A 259 7.97 -10.78 -9.75
CA LEU A 259 9.22 -10.77 -10.49
C LEU A 259 10.34 -11.53 -9.79
N GLU A 260 10.48 -11.40 -8.47
CA GLU A 260 11.45 -12.16 -7.70
C GLU A 260 11.16 -13.66 -7.74
N GLN A 261 9.89 -14.06 -7.66
CA GLN A 261 9.46 -15.43 -7.86
C GLN A 261 9.83 -15.92 -9.27
N ARG A 262 9.48 -15.14 -10.30
CA ARG A 262 9.79 -15.43 -11.71
C ARG A 262 11.30 -15.59 -11.98
N LYS A 263 12.16 -14.81 -11.32
CA LYS A 263 13.63 -14.91 -11.44
C LYS A 263 14.18 -16.21 -10.87
N LYS A 264 13.55 -16.76 -9.83
CA LYS A 264 14.01 -17.99 -9.15
C LYS A 264 13.75 -19.25 -9.97
N LEU A 265 12.84 -19.19 -10.95
CA LEU A 265 12.49 -20.35 -11.78
C LEU A 265 13.69 -20.91 -12.55
N LYS A 266 13.89 -22.22 -12.37
CA LYS A 266 14.92 -23.05 -13.02
C LYS A 266 14.33 -24.42 -13.31
N VAL A 267 15.03 -25.21 -14.13
CA VAL A 267 14.58 -26.57 -14.50
C VAL A 267 14.30 -27.46 -13.30
N ASP A 268 15.06 -27.31 -12.20
CA ASP A 268 14.87 -28.12 -10.99
C ASP A 268 14.24 -27.31 -9.82
N SER A 269 13.71 -26.12 -10.10
CA SER A 269 13.18 -25.22 -9.07
C SER A 269 11.93 -24.52 -9.59
N HIS A 270 10.79 -25.10 -9.22
CA HIS A 270 9.44 -24.61 -9.53
C HIS A 270 8.83 -23.93 -8.31
N ILE A 271 7.92 -22.99 -8.55
CA ILE A 271 7.11 -22.38 -7.48
C ILE A 271 5.94 -23.30 -7.17
N PHE A 272 5.27 -23.80 -8.21
CA PHE A 272 4.10 -24.67 -8.06
C PHE A 272 4.49 -26.14 -7.91
N SER A 273 3.66 -26.89 -7.19
CA SER A 273 3.77 -28.34 -7.09
C SER A 273 3.53 -29.03 -8.44
N GLU A 274 3.93 -30.30 -8.57
CA GLU A 274 3.70 -31.05 -9.82
C GLU A 274 2.22 -31.14 -10.21
N LYS A 275 1.33 -31.24 -9.21
CA LYS A 275 -0.12 -31.24 -9.44
C LYS A 275 -0.58 -29.90 -10.01
N GLU A 276 -0.24 -28.80 -9.32
CA GLU A 276 -0.61 -27.44 -9.75
C GLU A 276 -0.04 -27.12 -11.15
N LEU A 277 1.18 -27.56 -11.47
CA LEU A 277 1.74 -27.43 -12.82
C LEU A 277 0.95 -28.23 -13.85
N GLY A 278 0.50 -29.43 -13.51
CA GLY A 278 -0.38 -30.23 -14.36
C GLY A 278 -1.70 -29.52 -14.65
N ASP A 279 -2.29 -28.91 -13.62
CA ASP A 279 -3.54 -28.14 -13.71
C ASP A 279 -3.33 -26.86 -14.55
N ILE A 280 -2.23 -26.12 -14.34
CA ILE A 280 -1.83 -24.97 -15.17
C ILE A 280 -1.73 -25.36 -16.65
N MET A 281 -1.02 -26.45 -16.96
CA MET A 281 -0.81 -26.90 -18.34
C MET A 281 -2.10 -27.32 -19.04
N LYS A 282 -3.14 -27.72 -18.29
CA LYS A 282 -4.46 -28.05 -18.81
C LYS A 282 -5.45 -26.89 -18.79
N ASN A 283 -5.03 -25.74 -18.26
CA ASN A 283 -5.90 -24.59 -17.98
C ASN A 283 -7.04 -24.89 -16.97
N GLU A 284 -6.79 -25.79 -16.00
CA GLU A 284 -7.77 -26.28 -15.00
C GLU A 284 -7.45 -25.76 -13.58
N TYR A 285 -7.11 -24.48 -13.43
CA TYR A 285 -6.71 -23.87 -12.15
C TYR A 285 -7.76 -22.91 -11.59
N THR A 286 -7.71 -22.66 -10.27
CA THR A 286 -8.62 -21.77 -9.53
C THR A 286 -7.84 -20.64 -8.84
N THR A 287 -8.54 -19.68 -8.24
CA THR A 287 -7.93 -18.56 -7.48
C THR A 287 -7.09 -19.01 -6.28
N GLU A 288 -7.24 -20.25 -5.82
CA GLU A 288 -6.42 -20.82 -4.75
C GLU A 288 -4.94 -20.88 -5.13
N ILE A 289 -4.62 -21.07 -6.42
CA ILE A 289 -3.24 -21.14 -6.90
C ILE A 289 -2.47 -19.83 -6.64
N LEU A 290 -3.15 -18.69 -6.71
CA LEU A 290 -2.58 -17.39 -6.38
C LEU A 290 -2.48 -17.16 -4.89
N THR A 291 -3.46 -17.65 -4.11
CA THR A 291 -3.43 -17.54 -2.65
C THR A 291 -2.18 -18.24 -2.10
N ASN A 292 -1.87 -19.43 -2.62
CA ASN A 292 -0.66 -20.19 -2.29
C ASN A 292 0.63 -19.56 -2.80
N MET A 293 0.56 -18.61 -3.73
CA MET A 293 1.73 -17.94 -4.32
C MET A 293 2.01 -16.59 -3.64
N ILE A 294 0.98 -15.77 -3.43
CA ILE A 294 1.06 -14.40 -2.90
C ILE A 294 1.09 -14.42 -1.35
N LYS A 295 0.31 -15.31 -0.71
CA LYS A 295 0.16 -15.34 0.76
C LYS A 295 0.90 -16.51 1.39
N ARG A 296 2.06 -16.93 0.86
CA ARG A 296 2.85 -18.01 1.50
C ARG A 296 3.19 -17.60 2.94
N PRO A 297 2.65 -18.28 3.97
CA PRO A 297 2.97 -17.93 5.34
C PRO A 297 4.45 -18.22 5.58
N ILE A 298 5.24 -17.16 5.74
CA ILE A 298 6.63 -17.27 6.18
C ILE A 298 6.59 -17.60 7.67
N ARG A 299 7.32 -18.65 8.07
CA ARG A 299 7.43 -19.01 9.50
C ARG A 299 7.99 -17.83 10.29
N ALA A 300 7.52 -17.64 11.51
CA ALA A 300 7.82 -16.45 12.32
C ALA A 300 9.33 -16.28 12.59
N ASP A 301 10.06 -17.37 12.77
CA ASP A 301 11.53 -17.40 12.90
C ASP A 301 12.24 -16.91 11.63
N VAL A 302 11.85 -17.43 10.47
CA VAL A 302 12.39 -17.01 9.16
C VAL A 302 12.06 -15.55 8.89
N LYS A 303 10.86 -15.12 9.24
CA LYS A 303 10.40 -13.72 9.13
C LYS A 303 11.28 -12.78 9.98
N LYS A 304 11.59 -13.17 11.22
CA LYS A 304 12.50 -12.44 12.09
C LYS A 304 13.91 -12.36 11.51
N GLU A 305 14.42 -13.49 11.01
CA GLU A 305 15.74 -13.54 10.38
C GLU A 305 15.85 -12.63 9.14
N ILE A 306 14.82 -12.62 8.27
CA ILE A 306 14.77 -11.72 7.12
C ILE A 306 14.80 -10.25 7.57
N MET A 307 14.02 -9.89 8.61
CA MET A 307 14.05 -8.54 9.16
C MET A 307 15.41 -8.17 9.74
N GLU A 308 16.02 -9.05 10.55
CA GLU A 308 17.36 -8.82 11.13
C GLU A 308 18.40 -8.61 10.02
N ASN A 309 18.40 -9.49 9.01
CA ASN A 309 19.30 -9.39 7.86
C ASN A 309 19.08 -8.10 7.06
N SER A 310 17.83 -7.68 6.85
CA SER A 310 17.53 -6.41 6.18
C SER A 310 18.06 -5.20 6.95
N ILE A 311 17.90 -5.16 8.28
CA ILE A 311 18.43 -4.06 9.10
C ILE A 311 19.97 -4.06 9.07
N ILE A 312 20.60 -5.24 9.10
CA ILE A 312 22.06 -5.39 8.99
C ILE A 312 22.56 -4.99 7.59
N GLU A 313 21.84 -5.32 6.51
CA GLU A 313 22.14 -4.87 5.14
C GLU A 313 22.15 -3.33 5.08
N ILE A 314 21.20 -2.68 5.74
CA ILE A 314 21.11 -1.21 5.84
C ILE A 314 22.28 -0.63 6.62
N LEU A 315 22.57 -1.18 7.79
CA LEU A 315 23.72 -0.77 8.62
C LEU A 315 25.04 -0.93 7.86
N ASN A 316 25.22 -2.02 7.12
CA ASN A 316 26.41 -2.25 6.31
C ASN A 316 26.54 -1.24 5.16
N ALA A 317 25.43 -0.91 4.49
CA ALA A 317 25.42 0.12 3.47
C ALA A 317 25.78 1.50 4.05
N PHE A 318 25.22 1.84 5.21
CA PHE A 318 25.57 3.05 5.97
C PHE A 318 27.06 3.12 6.31
N ASN A 319 27.61 2.05 6.90
CA ASN A 319 29.02 1.96 7.28
C ASN A 319 29.98 2.03 6.07
N GLN A 320 29.52 1.64 4.88
CA GLN A 320 30.25 1.78 3.62
C GLN A 320 30.16 3.19 3.01
N GLY A 321 29.47 4.13 3.65
CA GLY A 321 29.24 5.47 3.14
C GLY A 321 28.29 5.52 1.94
N LYS A 322 27.48 4.47 1.70
CA LYS A 322 26.48 4.48 0.64
C LYS A 322 25.35 5.41 1.06
N LYS A 323 25.06 6.39 0.20
CA LYS A 323 23.96 7.34 0.44
C LYS A 323 22.59 6.70 0.31
N THR A 324 22.42 5.64 -0.48
CA THR A 324 21.12 5.01 -0.73
C THR A 324 21.25 3.49 -0.81
N LEU A 325 20.16 2.78 -0.49
CA LEU A 325 19.99 1.37 -0.85
C LEU A 325 19.63 1.24 -2.33
N ASN A 326 19.83 0.05 -2.89
CA ASN A 326 19.65 -0.24 -4.30
C ASN A 326 18.29 0.27 -4.84
N ASN A 327 18.30 1.28 -5.71
CA ASN A 327 17.12 1.84 -6.37
C ASN A 327 16.13 2.63 -5.47
N HIS A 328 16.53 3.00 -4.24
CA HIS A 328 15.73 3.82 -3.34
C HIS A 328 16.09 5.32 -3.41
N ILE A 329 15.13 6.18 -3.03
CA ILE A 329 15.32 7.63 -2.85
C ILE A 329 15.81 7.96 -1.45
N GLN A 330 15.40 7.13 -0.48
CA GLN A 330 15.67 7.42 0.91
C GLN A 330 17.17 7.36 1.19
N GLU A 331 17.70 8.49 1.67
CA GLU A 331 19.08 8.55 2.11
C GLU A 331 19.25 7.74 3.39
N ILE A 332 20.26 6.87 3.42
CA ILE A 332 20.63 6.15 4.64
C ILE A 332 21.44 7.11 5.51
N LYS A 333 20.88 7.47 6.66
CA LYS A 333 21.49 8.39 7.62
C LYS A 333 21.59 7.75 9.00
N ASP A 334 22.28 8.44 9.91
CA ASP A 334 22.52 8.01 11.29
C ASP A 334 21.23 7.60 12.02
N ASN A 335 20.12 8.25 11.66
CA ASN A 335 18.80 8.00 12.19
C ASN A 335 17.78 7.87 11.06
N ILE A 336 16.79 6.98 11.23
CA ILE A 336 15.68 6.81 10.30
C ILE A 336 14.37 6.74 11.11
N PRO A 337 13.33 7.52 10.78
CA PRO A 337 12.02 7.38 11.40
C PRO A 337 11.50 5.93 11.26
N LEU A 338 10.94 5.36 12.33
CA LEU A 338 10.55 3.94 12.37
C LEU A 338 9.60 3.55 11.24
N TYR A 339 8.60 4.39 10.96
CA TYR A 339 7.67 4.15 9.86
C TYR A 339 8.37 4.16 8.49
N SER A 340 9.34 5.05 8.29
CA SER A 340 10.10 5.10 7.04
C SER A 340 11.01 3.88 6.89
N LEU A 341 11.62 3.38 7.97
CA LEU A 341 12.36 2.12 7.96
C LEU A 341 11.44 0.93 7.65
N TYR A 342 10.25 0.89 8.24
CA TYR A 342 9.25 -0.13 7.96
C TYR A 342 8.91 -0.17 6.47
N GLN A 343 8.60 0.98 5.89
CA GLN A 343 8.29 1.13 4.47
C GLN A 343 9.47 0.72 3.57
N LEU A 344 10.70 1.07 3.97
CA LEU A 344 11.93 0.68 3.28
C LEU A 344 12.13 -0.83 3.24
N ILE A 345 11.94 -1.51 4.38
CA ILE A 345 12.06 -2.97 4.48
C ILE A 345 11.01 -3.66 3.58
N LEU A 346 9.77 -3.19 3.59
CA LEU A 346 8.71 -3.75 2.75
C LEU A 346 8.98 -3.57 1.24
N ASP A 347 9.57 -2.45 0.83
CA ASP A 347 9.91 -2.23 -0.57
C ASP A 347 11.09 -3.11 -1.04
N GLU A 348 12.07 -3.36 -0.16
CA GLU A 348 13.24 -4.20 -0.42
C GLU A 348 12.89 -5.69 -0.37
N LYS A 349 11.99 -6.08 0.54
CA LYS A 349 11.53 -7.46 0.72
C LYS A 349 10.00 -7.53 0.55
N PRO A 350 9.46 -7.40 -0.67
CA PRO A 350 8.01 -7.31 -0.91
C PRO A 350 7.24 -8.58 -0.53
N ALA A 351 7.89 -9.75 -0.48
CA ALA A 351 7.30 -10.99 0.02
C ALA A 351 7.02 -10.98 1.54
N LEU A 352 7.61 -10.02 2.27
CA LEU A 352 7.55 -9.96 3.72
C LEU A 352 6.27 -9.25 4.17
N SER A 353 5.40 -9.96 4.88
CA SER A 353 4.27 -9.35 5.57
C SER A 353 4.60 -9.22 7.06
N ILE A 354 4.86 -8.00 7.54
CA ILE A 354 5.23 -7.67 8.93
C ILE A 354 4.35 -6.57 9.51
N THR A 355 4.22 -6.51 10.83
CA THR A 355 3.67 -5.37 11.56
C THR A 355 4.78 -4.46 12.09
N LEU A 356 4.43 -3.21 12.43
CA LEU A 356 5.36 -2.30 13.10
C LEU A 356 5.85 -2.87 14.44
N GLU A 357 4.99 -3.55 15.21
CA GLU A 357 5.35 -4.16 16.49
C GLU A 357 6.39 -5.28 16.33
N GLU A 358 6.28 -6.09 15.27
CA GLU A 358 7.27 -7.13 14.96
C GLU A 358 8.62 -6.52 14.57
N LEU A 359 8.59 -5.41 13.82
CA LEU A 359 9.80 -4.66 13.48
C LEU A 359 10.45 -4.06 14.74
N GLU A 360 9.68 -3.44 15.62
CA GLU A 360 10.19 -2.88 16.89
C GLU A 360 10.87 -3.95 17.76
N LYS A 361 10.21 -5.11 17.93
CA LYS A 361 10.80 -6.24 18.66
C LYS A 361 12.11 -6.71 18.03
N THR A 362 12.20 -6.68 16.72
CA THR A 362 13.41 -7.08 15.99
C THR A 362 14.54 -6.07 16.17
N ILE A 363 14.23 -4.77 16.10
CA ILE A 363 15.21 -3.71 16.36
C ILE A 363 15.74 -3.78 17.79
N ASN A 364 14.86 -3.97 18.78
CA ASN A 364 15.27 -4.14 20.18
C ASN A 364 16.14 -5.38 20.37
N SER A 365 15.78 -6.51 19.74
CA SER A 365 16.60 -7.74 19.71
C SER A 365 18.00 -7.49 19.11
N LEU A 366 18.13 -6.66 18.08
CA LEU A 366 19.43 -6.26 17.51
C LEU A 366 20.20 -5.31 18.43
N ALA A 367 19.50 -4.43 19.15
CA ALA A 367 20.09 -3.53 20.12
C ALA A 367 20.65 -4.27 21.34
N ASP A 368 19.91 -5.26 21.86
CA ASP A 368 20.35 -6.14 22.95
C ASP A 368 21.61 -6.93 22.57
N LYS A 369 21.72 -7.31 21.30
CA LYS A 369 22.90 -7.96 20.72
C LYS A 369 24.06 -7.00 20.43
N GLY A 370 23.86 -5.68 20.59
CA GLY A 370 24.87 -4.65 20.37
C GLY A 370 25.15 -4.29 18.91
N TYR A 371 24.28 -4.66 17.96
CA TYR A 371 24.48 -4.33 16.54
C TYR A 371 24.15 -2.86 16.22
N ILE A 372 23.15 -2.30 16.90
CA ILE A 372 22.68 -0.92 16.74
C ILE A 372 22.30 -0.33 18.10
N PRO A 373 22.34 1.00 18.28
CA PRO A 373 21.86 1.64 19.51
C PRO A 373 20.38 1.38 19.84
N GLY A 374 19.54 1.15 18.83
CA GLY A 374 18.12 0.79 19.00
C GLY A 374 17.15 1.93 18.71
N ILE A 375 15.97 1.89 19.35
CA ILE A 375 14.91 2.88 19.12
C ILE A 375 15.00 4.00 20.16
N LYS A 376 15.08 5.24 19.68
CA LYS A 376 14.87 6.44 20.49
C LYS A 376 13.42 6.89 20.37
N VAL A 377 12.79 7.10 21.52
CA VAL A 377 11.43 7.65 21.60
C VAL A 377 11.53 9.14 21.91
N LEU A 378 10.85 9.95 21.09
CA LEU A 378 10.71 11.40 21.25
C LEU A 378 9.25 11.69 21.58
N ASN A 379 9.01 12.16 22.81
CA ASN A 379 7.65 12.37 23.33
C ASN A 379 7.08 13.69 22.82
N GLN A 380 5.91 13.62 22.19
CA GLN A 380 5.08 14.79 21.87
C GLN A 380 4.09 15.05 23.02
N ASP A 381 3.48 13.98 23.57
CA ASP A 381 2.67 13.93 24.80
C ASP A 381 2.47 12.45 25.26
N LYS A 382 1.55 12.15 26.20
CA LYS A 382 1.40 10.81 26.81
C LYS A 382 0.94 9.71 25.83
N ASP A 383 0.33 10.09 24.71
CA ASP A 383 -0.29 9.15 23.75
C ASP A 383 0.32 9.23 22.34
N HIS A 384 1.10 10.27 22.02
CA HIS A 384 1.77 10.43 20.73
C HIS A 384 3.30 10.41 20.87
N PHE A 385 3.92 9.39 20.28
CA PHE A 385 5.35 9.16 20.32
C PHE A 385 5.92 9.09 18.92
N PHE A 386 6.94 9.91 18.65
CA PHE A 386 7.74 9.78 17.46
C PHE A 386 8.93 8.85 17.74
N LYS A 387 9.02 7.74 16.99
CA LYS A 387 10.07 6.73 17.16
C LYS A 387 11.09 6.82 16.04
N VAL A 388 12.36 6.88 16.42
CA VAL A 388 13.49 6.98 15.51
C VAL A 388 14.42 5.81 15.76
N VAL A 389 14.83 5.11 14.71
CA VAL A 389 15.80 4.03 14.77
C VAL A 389 17.19 4.63 14.60
N GLN A 390 18.06 4.40 15.57
CA GLN A 390 19.42 4.93 15.58
C GLN A 390 20.38 3.83 15.08
N PHE A 391 21.12 4.12 14.02
CA PHE A 391 22.28 3.33 13.59
C PHE A 391 23.58 3.83 14.22
N LYS A 392 23.59 5.10 14.63
CA LYS A 392 24.66 5.71 15.42
C LYS A 392 24.06 6.41 16.64
N ALA A 393 24.66 6.20 17.80
CA ALA A 393 24.17 6.80 19.04
C ALA A 393 24.22 8.33 18.95
N HIS A 394 23.07 8.97 19.18
CA HIS A 394 22.93 10.41 19.22
C HIS A 394 21.97 10.80 20.34
N ASP A 395 22.46 11.60 21.27
CA ASP A 395 21.63 12.18 22.32
C ASP A 395 20.97 13.45 21.82
N ILE A 396 19.64 13.46 21.89
CA ILE A 396 18.82 14.54 21.35
C ILE A 396 18.71 15.65 22.41
N SER A 397 19.23 16.83 22.08
CA SER A 397 19.20 18.01 22.97
C SER A 397 17.79 18.57 23.14
N GLU A 398 17.56 19.42 24.14
CA GLU A 398 16.25 20.06 24.35
C GLU A 398 15.84 20.97 23.18
N ASP A 399 16.81 21.68 22.57
CA ASP A 399 16.56 22.45 21.35
C ASP A 399 16.15 21.54 20.18
N GLU A 400 16.83 20.42 19.99
CA GLU A 400 16.47 19.44 18.95
C GLU A 400 15.08 18.84 19.19
N LYS A 401 14.74 18.49 20.43
CA LYS A 401 13.39 18.02 20.79
C LYS A 401 12.33 19.07 20.48
N THR A 402 12.61 20.33 20.79
CA THR A 402 11.70 21.45 20.52
C THR A 402 11.43 21.56 19.02
N LEU A 403 12.48 21.51 18.20
CA LEU A 403 12.33 21.56 16.74
C LEU A 403 11.60 20.33 16.18
N VAL A 404 11.88 19.13 16.69
CA VAL A 404 11.16 17.90 16.29
C VAL A 404 9.67 18.00 16.63
N ASN A 405 9.32 18.53 17.81
CA ASN A 405 7.93 18.69 18.20
C ASN A 405 7.19 19.69 17.31
N ILE A 406 7.83 20.79 16.94
CA ILE A 406 7.28 21.76 15.98
C ILE A 406 7.12 21.11 14.60
N ALA A 407 8.12 20.32 14.16
CA ALA A 407 8.06 19.61 12.88
C ALA A 407 6.88 18.61 12.81
N LEU A 408 6.60 17.91 13.92
CA LEU A 408 5.46 17.00 14.02
C LEU A 408 4.12 17.75 14.03
N GLU A 409 4.05 18.94 14.62
CA GLU A 409 2.84 19.79 14.62
C GLU A 409 2.54 20.34 13.22
N LEU A 410 3.57 20.82 12.52
CA LEU A 410 3.42 21.51 11.23
C LEU A 410 3.36 20.56 10.03
N GLU A 411 3.82 19.31 10.18
CA GLU A 411 4.05 18.30 9.14
C GLU A 411 5.13 18.68 8.11
N LYS A 412 5.12 19.92 7.62
CA LYS A 412 6.13 20.56 6.78
C LYS A 412 6.23 22.05 7.12
N PHE A 413 7.41 22.64 7.01
CA PHE A 413 7.66 24.01 7.45
C PHE A 413 8.86 24.65 6.77
N SER A 414 8.89 25.97 6.75
CA SER A 414 10.01 26.80 6.34
C SER A 414 10.87 27.25 7.53
N MET A 415 12.03 27.83 7.24
CA MET A 415 12.86 28.46 8.27
C MET A 415 12.12 29.58 9.02
N ALA A 416 11.26 30.34 8.32
CA ALA A 416 10.50 31.43 8.92
C ALA A 416 9.50 30.92 9.98
N ASP A 417 8.85 29.80 9.70
CA ASP A 417 7.89 29.18 10.63
C ASP A 417 8.58 28.77 11.95
N ILE A 418 9.81 28.27 11.87
CA ILE A 418 10.60 27.91 13.06
C ILE A 418 11.02 29.15 13.83
N ILE A 419 11.49 30.20 13.16
CA ILE A 419 11.86 31.46 13.81
C ILE A 419 10.66 32.04 14.55
N GLU A 420 9.48 32.04 13.94
CA GLU A 420 8.25 32.54 14.55
C GLU A 420 7.83 31.71 15.77
N LYS A 421 7.86 30.38 15.67
CA LYS A 421 7.45 29.47 16.77
C LYS A 421 8.45 29.42 17.92
N THR A 422 9.75 29.61 17.66
CA THR A 422 10.82 29.45 18.67
C THR A 422 11.41 30.76 19.17
N ASN A 423 11.23 31.86 18.44
CA ASN A 423 11.97 33.12 18.60
C ASN A 423 13.50 32.97 18.54
N TRP A 424 14.00 31.92 17.87
CA TRP A 424 15.43 31.78 17.63
C TRP A 424 15.90 32.74 16.54
N ASP A 425 17.16 33.15 16.62
CA ASP A 425 17.78 33.85 15.51
C ASP A 425 18.01 32.92 14.30
N SER A 426 18.29 33.55 13.16
CA SER A 426 18.49 32.86 11.89
C SER A 426 19.67 31.88 11.92
N GLU A 427 20.77 32.22 12.61
CA GLU A 427 21.98 31.41 12.63
C GLU A 427 21.79 30.12 13.42
N LYS A 428 21.17 30.24 14.61
CA LYS A 428 20.77 29.10 15.44
C LYS A 428 19.80 28.21 14.69
N THR A 429 18.81 28.81 14.01
CA THR A 429 17.80 28.05 13.25
C THR A 429 18.44 27.25 12.12
N ILE A 430 19.30 27.87 11.30
CA ILE A 430 20.03 27.18 10.22
C ILE A 430 20.85 26.03 10.78
N THR A 431 21.59 26.28 11.86
CA THR A 431 22.44 25.27 12.50
C THR A 431 21.62 24.07 12.96
N MET A 432 20.46 24.30 13.59
CA MET A 432 19.57 23.21 14.05
C MET A 432 18.93 22.44 12.90
N LEU A 433 18.45 23.14 11.86
CA LEU A 433 17.88 22.51 10.67
C LEU A 433 18.90 21.64 9.95
N GLN A 434 20.12 22.15 9.75
CA GLN A 434 21.21 21.40 9.14
C GLN A 434 21.60 20.19 10.00
N LYS A 435 21.70 20.36 11.32
CA LYS A 435 22.04 19.28 12.24
C LYS A 435 21.02 18.15 12.17
N LEU A 436 19.72 18.44 12.33
CA LEU A 436 18.66 17.44 12.27
C LEU A 436 18.52 16.81 10.86
N THR A 437 18.79 17.58 9.81
CA THR A 437 18.80 17.06 8.43
C THR A 437 19.98 16.11 8.20
N ASN A 438 21.16 16.42 8.74
CA ASN A 438 22.35 15.60 8.59
C ASN A 438 22.23 14.27 9.33
N ILE A 439 21.66 14.28 10.54
CA ILE A 439 21.46 13.04 11.31
C ILE A 439 20.26 12.23 10.84
N GLY A 440 19.43 12.74 9.92
CA GLY A 440 18.33 12.00 9.27
C GLY A 440 16.98 12.05 9.98
N ILE A 441 16.80 12.99 10.91
CA ILE A 441 15.49 13.22 11.55
C ILE A 441 14.61 14.10 10.67
N LEU A 442 15.21 15.12 10.03
CA LEU A 442 14.53 15.96 9.06
C LEU A 442 14.99 15.65 7.64
N LYS A 443 14.10 15.90 6.68
CA LYS A 443 14.37 15.97 5.26
C LYS A 443 14.23 17.41 4.79
N HIS A 444 15.04 17.76 3.80
CA HIS A 444 15.02 19.07 3.16
C HIS A 444 14.49 18.90 1.74
N SER A 445 13.45 19.65 1.40
CA SER A 445 12.95 19.81 0.03
C SER A 445 13.23 21.23 -0.43
N LYS A 446 13.80 21.35 -1.63
CA LYS A 446 14.04 22.64 -2.27
C LYS A 446 13.17 22.77 -3.50
N SER A 447 12.17 23.65 -3.41
CA SER A 447 11.29 23.98 -4.53
C SER A 447 11.59 25.37 -5.06
N PHE A 448 11.58 25.53 -6.38
CA PHE A 448 11.66 26.86 -6.99
C PHE A 448 10.44 27.72 -6.64
N LEU A 449 9.26 27.10 -6.49
CA LEU A 449 8.01 27.80 -6.22
C LEU A 449 7.79 28.09 -4.75
N HIS A 450 8.20 27.15 -3.87
CA HIS A 450 7.86 27.19 -2.45
C HIS A 450 9.07 27.44 -1.53
N GLY A 451 10.25 27.63 -2.11
CA GLY A 451 11.50 27.84 -1.39
C GLY A 451 12.02 26.59 -0.69
N ASP A 452 12.85 26.79 0.33
CA ASP A 452 13.37 25.73 1.18
C ASP A 452 12.33 25.32 2.23
N GLN A 453 12.04 24.02 2.27
CA GLN A 453 11.07 23.39 3.18
C GLN A 453 11.72 22.21 3.90
N TRP A 454 11.29 21.96 5.13
CA TRP A 454 11.69 20.83 5.94
C TRP A 454 10.46 20.04 6.39
N TYR A 455 10.64 18.72 6.54
CA TYR A 455 9.61 17.77 6.97
C TYR A 455 10.28 16.52 7.56
N ILE A 456 9.50 15.61 8.15
CA ILE A 456 9.99 14.35 8.75
C ILE A 456 9.91 13.18 7.76
#